data_AF-A0A3C0YPT0-F1
#
_entry.id   AF-A0A3C0YPT0-F1
#
_cell.length_a   1.000
_cell.length_b   1.000
_cell.length_c   1.000
_cell.angle_alpha   90.00
_cell.angle_beta   90.00
_cell.angle_gamma   90.00
#
_symmetry.space_group_name_H-M   'P 1'
#
loop_
_entity.id
_entity.type
_entity.pdbx_description
1 polymer ?
#
loop_
_entity_poly.entity_id
_entity_poly.type
_entity_poly.pdbx_seq_one_letter_code
_entity_poly.pdbx_strand_id
1 'polypeptide(L)' 'MSSSEENKFIVLDKTSTIKVEGDDRIQFLQGQLTQDINLISQSKALYAGFCNPKGRLLAFMLC' A
#
# COMPACT_ATOMS: atom_id res chain seq x y z
N MET A 1 -6.62 35.63 -2.50
CA MET A 1 -7.51 34.71 -3.24
C MET A 1 -7.43 33.36 -2.55
N SER A 2 -8.25 33.14 -1.52
CA SER A 2 -8.34 31.83 -0.87
C SER A 2 -9.27 30.96 -1.72
N SER A 3 -8.70 30.00 -2.42
CA SER A 3 -9.46 28.95 -3.08
C SER A 3 -10.31 28.25 -2.01
N SER A 4 -11.63 28.37 -2.10
CA SER A 4 -12.56 27.59 -1.30
C SER A 4 -12.47 26.14 -1.77
N GLU A 5 -11.68 25.32 -1.07
CA GLU A 5 -11.59 23.89 -1.33
C GLU A 5 -12.88 23.21 -0.86
N GLU A 6 -13.71 22.80 -1.82
CA GLU A 6 -14.92 22.04 -1.56
C GLU A 6 -14.59 20.56 -1.43
N ASN A 7 -15.02 19.93 -0.33
CA ASN A 7 -14.83 18.50 -0.10
C ASN A 7 -15.65 17.68 -1.11
N LYS A 8 -15.05 16.63 -1.67
CA LYS A 8 -15.69 15.76 -2.67
C LYS A 8 -15.59 14.31 -2.27
N PHE A 9 -16.66 13.56 -2.51
CA PHE A 9 -16.64 12.10 -2.47
C PHE A 9 -16.26 11.57 -3.87
N ILE A 10 -15.31 10.64 -3.92
CA ILE A 10 -14.78 10.07 -5.16
C ILE A 10 -14.84 8.55 -5.05
N VAL A 11 -15.40 7.90 -6.07
CA VAL A 11 -15.40 6.43 -6.18
C VAL A 11 -14.04 5.96 -6.67
N LEU A 12 -13.45 4.97 -6.02
CA LEU A 12 -12.13 4.40 -6.37
C LEU A 12 -12.28 3.06 -7.11
N ASP A 13 -13.05 3.04 -8.19
CA ASP A 13 -13.40 1.85 -8.99
C ASP A 13 -12.21 1.18 -9.71
N LYS A 14 -11.09 1.89 -9.85
CA LYS A 14 -9.83 1.37 -10.43
C LYS A 14 -8.86 0.79 -9.40
N THR A 15 -9.25 0.77 -8.12
CA THR A 15 -8.45 0.19 -7.05
C THR A 15 -9.13 -1.04 -6.48
N SER A 16 -8.35 -1.94 -5.91
CA SER A 16 -8.86 -3.14 -5.25
C SER A 16 -8.00 -3.46 -4.04
N THR A 17 -8.52 -4.29 -3.15
CA THR A 17 -7.85 -4.72 -1.92
C THR A 17 -7.48 -6.19 -2.02
N ILE A 18 -6.27 -6.53 -1.60
CA ILE A 18 -5.77 -7.90 -1.50
C ILE A 18 -5.54 -8.20 -0.02
N LYS A 19 -6.07 -9.31 0.47
CA LYS A 19 -5.88 -9.79 1.84
C LYS A 19 -4.85 -10.92 1.85
N VAL A 20 -3.87 -10.83 2.76
CA VAL A 20 -2.87 -11.87 2.99
C VAL A 20 -3.03 -12.37 4.43
N GLU A 21 -3.18 -13.68 4.58
CA GLU A 21 -3.41 -14.36 5.87
C GLU A 21 -2.43 -15.52 6.05
N GLY A 22 -2.28 -15.98 7.28
CA GLY A 22 -1.28 -16.97 7.67
C GLY A 22 -0.32 -16.45 8.74
N ASP A 23 0.34 -17.37 9.42
CA ASP A 23 1.25 -17.07 10.53
C ASP A 23 2.51 -16.32 10.07
N ASP A 24 2.94 -16.55 8.83
CA ASP A 24 4.13 -15.99 8.21
C ASP A 24 3.85 -14.75 7.32
N ARG A 25 2.61 -14.26 7.27
CA ARG A 25 2.18 -13.16 6.36
C ARG A 25 3.09 -11.92 6.41
N ILE A 26 3.60 -11.55 7.59
CA ILE A 26 4.49 -10.41 7.76
C ILE A 26 5.85 -10.70 7.13
N GLN A 27 6.43 -11.86 7.44
CA GLN A 27 7.69 -12.30 6.86
C GLN A 27 7.61 -12.42 5.33
N PHE A 28 6.50 -12.97 4.83
CA PHE A 28 6.23 -13.04 3.40
C PHE A 28 6.22 -11.65 2.75
N LEU A 29 5.38 -10.74 3.25
CA LEU A 29 5.23 -9.38 2.69
C LEU A 29 6.51 -8.55 2.81
N GLN A 30 7.28 -8.71 3.90
CA GLN A 30 8.57 -8.05 4.08
C GLN A 30 9.55 -8.37 2.95
N GLY A 31 9.47 -9.57 2.37
CA GLY A 31 10.29 -9.98 1.23
C GLY A 31 9.75 -9.56 -0.15
N GLN A 32 8.49 -9.11 -0.24
CA GLN A 32 7.87 -8.73 -1.51
C GLN A 32 7.85 -7.21 -1.73
N LEU A 33 7.75 -6.43 -0.66
CA LEU A 33 7.49 -5.00 -0.71
C LEU A 33 8.73 -4.19 -0.31
N THR A 34 8.86 -2.97 -0.85
CA THR A 34 10.05 -2.12 -0.63
C THR A 34 10.11 -1.45 0.75
N GLN A 35 9.14 -1.70 1.63
CA GLN A 35 8.98 -0.99 2.89
C GLN A 35 8.94 -1.96 4.08
N ASP A 36 9.32 -1.49 5.27
CA ASP A 36 9.26 -2.29 6.49
C ASP A 36 7.82 -2.48 6.99
N ILE A 37 7.27 -3.66 6.71
CA ILE A 37 5.90 -4.09 7.03
C ILE A 37 5.69 -4.15 8.55
N ASN A 38 6.74 -4.31 9.36
CA ASN A 38 6.62 -4.28 10.82
C ASN A 38 6.23 -2.90 11.37
N LEU A 39 6.37 -1.83 10.57
CA LEU A 39 6.01 -0.47 10.96
C LEU A 39 4.55 -0.12 10.66
N ILE A 40 3.80 -1.03 10.01
CA ILE A 40 2.38 -0.86 9.76
C ILE A 40 1.62 -1.03 11.08
N SER A 41 0.63 -0.18 11.29
CA SER A 41 -0.26 -0.28 12.45
C SER A 41 -1.66 0.16 12.06
N GLN A 42 -2.62 -0.01 12.98
CA GLN A 42 -4.01 0.37 12.74
C GLN A 42 -4.18 1.85 12.36
N SER A 43 -3.27 2.74 12.78
CA SER A 43 -3.28 4.18 12.47
C SER A 43 -2.24 4.60 11.43
N LYS A 44 -1.46 3.66 10.89
CA LYS A 44 -0.35 3.96 9.98
C LYS A 44 -0.26 2.93 8.87
N ALA A 45 -0.65 3.36 7.67
CA ALA A 45 -0.35 2.68 6.44
C ALA A 45 0.97 3.20 5.84
N LEU A 46 1.58 2.40 4.99
CA LEU A 46 2.81 2.68 4.29
C LEU A 46 2.57 2.56 2.78
N TYR A 47 3.20 3.43 2.01
CA TYR A 47 3.19 3.36 0.56
C TYR A 47 4.43 2.59 0.09
N ALA A 48 4.21 1.39 -0.43
CA ALA A 48 5.26 0.46 -0.82
C ALA A 48 5.23 0.15 -2.31
N GLY A 49 6.39 -0.13 -2.89
CA GLY A 49 6.50 -0.72 -4.22
C GLY A 49 6.48 -2.24 -4.14
N PHE A 50 5.82 -2.88 -5.09
CA PHE A 50 6.01 -4.29 -5.41
C PHE A 50 6.90 -4.39 -6.66
N CYS A 51 8.05 -5.05 -6.54
CA CYS A 51 9.04 -5.11 -7.60
C CYS A 51 9.24 -6.54 -8.12
N ASN A 52 9.66 -6.66 -9.37
CA ASN A 52 10.17 -7.94 -9.88
C ASN A 52 11.62 -8.19 -9.39
N PRO A 53 12.18 -9.41 -9.60
CA PRO A 53 13.54 -9.73 -9.17
C PRO A 53 14.66 -8.88 -9.79
N LYS A 54 14.39 -8.12 -10.86
CA LYS A 54 15.32 -7.17 -11.47
C LYS A 54 15.18 -5.75 -10.90
N GLY A 55 14.39 -5.58 -9.84
CA GLY A 55 14.13 -4.29 -9.18
C GLY A 55 13.20 -3.36 -9.95
N ARG A 56 12.49 -3.84 -11.00
CA ARG A 56 11.51 -3.01 -11.71
C ARG A 56 10.18 -3.01 -10.98
N LEU A 57 9.62 -1.83 -10.77
CA LEU A 57 8.33 -1.63 -10.13
C LEU A 57 7.20 -2.22 -10.99
N LEU A 58 6.36 -3.04 -10.37
CA LEU A 58 5.16 -3.64 -10.97
C LEU A 58 3.89 -2.92 -10.53
N ALA A 59 3.82 -2.54 -9.25
CA ALA A 59 2.67 -1.85 -8.67
C ALA A 59 3.07 -1.07 -7.43
N PHE A 60 2.23 -0.09 -7.07
CA PHE A 60 2.24 0.52 -5.76
C PHE A 60 1.16 -0.09 -4.88
N MET A 61 1.49 -0.29 -3.61
CA MET A 61 0.62 -0.86 -2.60
C MET A 61 0.51 0.12 -1.44
N LEU A 62 -0.71 0.37 -0.97
CA LEU A 62 -0.95 1.02 0.31
C LEU A 62 -1.29 -0.10 1.30
N CYS A 63 -0.38 -0.33 2.26
CA CYS A 63 -0.46 -1.45 3.20
C CYS A 63 -0.36 -0.98 4.65
#